data_AF-A0A7S3XKG2-F1
#
_entry.id   AF-A0A7S3XKG2-F1
#
_cell.length_a   1.000
_cell.length_b   1.000
_cell.length_c   1.000
_cell.angle_alpha   90.00
_cell.angle_beta   90.00
_cell.angle_gamma   90.00
#
_symmetry.space_group_name_H-M   'P 1'
#
loop_
_entity.id
_entity.type
_entity.pdbx_description
1 polymer ?
#
loop_
_entity_poly.entity_id
_entity_poly.type
_entity_poly.pdbx_seq_one_letter_code
_entity_poly.pdbx_strand_id
1 'polypeptide(L)'
;HVPYRDSKLTRLLQQSLGGNARTSVIVNIRPGDDESGETLGSLQFAQRALAVKVQASLNQQVDYEELCRALQEQLDRREEDHQRLGIDKANLEKQLEEANDAVEQLKEEASRAKAMLQAAEEGYKTSLQAIQSASGGDDPGGERAIAAIESVNAKWREEMEKLRDEHRAETAELRGRLEDRALAYKAAAHRSDQAWNEADLELSQEREGHLQALRELRACRAAL
;
A
#
# COMPACT_ATOMS: atom_id res chain seq x y z
N HIS A 1 -19.74 -36.76 -35.77
CA HIS A 1 -21.16 -36.53 -35.46
C HIS A 1 -21.68 -37.73 -34.68
N VAL A 2 -22.34 -37.55 -33.52
CA VAL A 2 -22.90 -38.66 -32.72
C VAL A 2 -24.44 -38.69 -32.87
N PRO A 3 -25.04 -39.81 -33.30
CA PRO A 3 -26.46 -39.88 -33.69
C PRO A 3 -27.43 -40.03 -32.50
N TYR A 4 -27.41 -39.10 -31.55
CA TYR A 4 -28.35 -39.11 -30.42
C TYR A 4 -29.82 -38.95 -30.83
N ARG A 5 -30.09 -38.51 -32.06
CA ARG A 5 -31.44 -38.23 -32.57
C ARG A 5 -32.07 -39.39 -33.34
N ASP A 6 -31.32 -40.47 -33.60
CA ASP A 6 -31.81 -41.60 -34.39
C ASP A 6 -32.86 -42.43 -33.64
N SER A 7 -32.91 -42.33 -32.30
CA SER A 7 -33.95 -42.95 -31.48
C SER A 7 -34.40 -42.06 -30.33
N LYS A 8 -35.62 -42.27 -29.84
CA LYS A 8 -36.12 -41.57 -28.64
C LYS A 8 -35.30 -41.92 -27.39
N LEU A 9 -34.85 -43.16 -27.28
CA LEU A 9 -34.06 -43.65 -26.15
C LEU A 9 -32.69 -42.96 -26.08
N THR A 10 -31.95 -42.92 -27.19
CA THR A 10 -30.64 -42.27 -27.25
C THR A 10 -30.73 -40.75 -27.05
N ARG A 11 -31.89 -40.14 -27.36
CA ARG A 11 -32.16 -38.73 -27.08
C ARG A 11 -32.38 -38.46 -25.59
N LEU A 12 -33.12 -39.32 -24.90
CA LEU A 12 -33.31 -39.21 -23.45
C LEU A 12 -32.00 -39.47 -22.69
N LEU A 13 -31.21 -40.45 -23.16
CA LEU A 13 -29.93 -40.82 -22.54
C LEU A 13 -28.75 -39.96 -23.00
N GLN A 14 -28.98 -38.88 -23.75
CA GLN A 14 -27.90 -38.05 -24.28
C GLN A 14 -26.99 -37.50 -23.15
N GLN A 15 -27.57 -37.09 -22.03
CA GLN A 15 -26.79 -36.65 -20.87
C GLN A 15 -26.02 -37.79 -20.21
N SER A 16 -26.57 -39.01 -20.18
CA SER A 16 -25.91 -40.19 -19.61
C SER A 16 -24.75 -40.71 -20.47
N LEU A 17 -24.89 -40.67 -21.79
CA LEU A 17 -23.91 -41.28 -22.72
C LEU A 17 -22.75 -40.36 -23.06
N GLY A 18 -22.87 -39.05 -22.86
CA GLY A 18 -21.80 -38.10 -23.17
C GLY A 18 -21.99 -36.69 -22.64
N GLY A 19 -22.87 -36.50 -21.64
CA GLY A 19 -23.15 -35.21 -21.01
C GLY A 19 -22.77 -35.21 -19.52
N ASN A 20 -23.45 -34.41 -18.70
CA ASN A 20 -23.13 -34.29 -17.28
C ASN A 20 -23.85 -35.35 -16.44
N ALA A 21 -23.32 -36.58 -16.40
CA ALA A 21 -23.87 -37.67 -15.60
C ALA A 21 -22.83 -38.71 -15.18
N ARG A 22 -23.05 -39.37 -14.04
CA ARG A 22 -22.33 -40.59 -13.67
C ARG A 22 -23.10 -41.79 -14.18
N THR A 23 -22.54 -42.50 -15.14
CA THR A 23 -23.23 -43.58 -15.86
C THR A 23 -22.55 -44.91 -15.63
N SER A 24 -23.34 -45.94 -15.38
CA SER A 24 -22.89 -47.33 -15.30
C SER A 24 -23.76 -48.20 -16.19
N VAL A 25 -23.13 -49.07 -16.97
CA VAL A 25 -23.81 -49.99 -17.88
C VAL A 25 -23.66 -51.40 -17.33
N ILE A 26 -24.80 -52.08 -17.09
CA ILE A 26 -24.83 -53.47 -16.69
C ILE A 26 -25.18 -54.29 -17.92
N VAL A 27 -24.33 -55.26 -18.26
CA VAL A 27 -24.53 -56.15 -19.40
C VAL A 27 -24.82 -57.54 -18.87
N ASN A 28 -25.98 -58.07 -19.25
CA ASN A 28 -26.43 -59.39 -18.83
C ASN A 28 -26.06 -60.39 -19.92
N ILE A 29 -25.41 -61.48 -19.53
CA ILE A 29 -24.98 -62.54 -20.45
C ILE A 29 -25.53 -63.89 -19.99
N ARG A 30 -25.73 -64.79 -20.95
CA ARG A 30 -26.14 -66.17 -20.67
C ARG A 30 -24.89 -67.04 -20.45
N PRO A 31 -24.80 -67.78 -19.33
CA PRO A 31 -23.74 -68.75 -19.14
C PRO A 31 -24.09 -70.04 -19.90
N GLY A 32 -23.58 -70.19 -21.12
CA GLY A 32 -23.76 -71.39 -21.96
C GLY A 32 -23.33 -71.16 -23.41
N ASP A 33 -22.98 -72.23 -24.12
CA ASP A 33 -22.42 -72.14 -25.48
C ASP A 33 -23.47 -71.92 -26.58
N ASP A 34 -24.74 -72.22 -26.26
CA ASP A 34 -25.88 -72.15 -27.20
C ASP A 34 -26.07 -70.75 -27.82
N GLU A 35 -25.62 -69.69 -27.14
CA GLU A 35 -25.74 -68.28 -27.55
C GLU A 35 -24.38 -67.54 -27.44
N SER A 36 -23.28 -68.27 -27.68
CA SER A 36 -21.92 -67.71 -27.62
C SER A 36 -21.71 -66.50 -28.55
N GLY A 37 -22.37 -66.48 -29.71
CA GLY A 37 -22.34 -65.34 -30.65
C GLY A 37 -22.95 -64.05 -30.09
N GLU A 38 -24.15 -64.13 -29.50
CA GLU A 38 -24.83 -62.99 -28.88
C GLU A 38 -24.12 -62.52 -27.61
N THR A 39 -23.57 -63.47 -26.85
CA THR A 39 -22.74 -63.18 -25.68
C THR A 39 -21.49 -62.40 -26.08
N LEU A 40 -20.81 -62.83 -27.16
CA LEU A 40 -19.67 -62.10 -27.70
C LEU A 40 -20.06 -60.69 -28.17
N GLY A 41 -21.19 -60.54 -28.86
CA GLY A 41 -21.70 -59.24 -29.29
C GLY A 41 -21.97 -58.29 -28.11
N SER A 42 -22.57 -58.80 -27.04
CA SER A 42 -22.86 -58.05 -25.82
C SER A 42 -21.58 -57.62 -25.08
N LEU A 43 -20.58 -58.50 -25.00
CA LEU A 43 -19.27 -58.19 -24.40
C LEU A 43 -18.48 -57.17 -25.23
N GLN A 44 -18.51 -57.28 -26.57
CA GLN A 44 -17.91 -56.28 -27.45
C GLN A 44 -18.59 -54.91 -27.30
N PHE A 45 -19.91 -54.88 -27.12
CA PHE A 45 -20.62 -53.65 -26.78
C PHE A 45 -20.15 -53.09 -25.43
N ALA A 46 -20.06 -53.94 -24.39
CA ALA A 46 -19.57 -53.54 -23.08
C ALA A 46 -18.16 -52.93 -23.14
N GLN A 47 -17.26 -53.55 -23.91
CA GLN A 47 -15.90 -53.06 -24.12
C GLN A 47 -15.89 -51.66 -24.76
N ARG A 48 -16.73 -51.42 -25.76
CA ARG A 48 -16.87 -50.08 -26.38
C ARG A 48 -17.49 -49.07 -25.43
N ALA A 49 -18.51 -49.46 -24.67
CA ALA A 49 -19.16 -48.60 -23.69
C ALA A 49 -18.20 -48.17 -22.58
N LEU A 50 -17.30 -49.06 -22.14
CA LEU A 50 -16.28 -48.77 -21.13
C LEU A 50 -15.25 -47.72 -21.59
N ALA A 51 -15.00 -47.63 -22.90
CA ALA A 51 -14.08 -46.64 -23.46
C ALA A 51 -14.66 -45.21 -23.49
N VAL A 52 -15.98 -45.07 -23.30
CA VAL A 52 -16.64 -43.75 -23.28
C VAL A 52 -16.32 -43.06 -21.95
N LYS A 53 -15.68 -41.90 -22.04
CA LYS A 53 -15.38 -41.07 -20.87
C LYS A 53 -16.43 -39.98 -20.72
N VAL A 54 -16.85 -39.74 -19.48
CA VAL A 54 -17.83 -38.72 -19.12
C VAL A 54 -17.31 -37.91 -17.93
N GLN A 55 -17.34 -36.57 -17.99
CA GLN A 55 -17.08 -35.71 -16.82
C GLN A 55 -18.42 -35.30 -16.23
N ALA A 56 -18.70 -35.89 -15.08
CA ALA A 56 -19.75 -35.42 -14.22
C ALA A 56 -19.22 -34.24 -13.37
N SER A 57 -19.85 -33.08 -13.49
CA SER A 57 -19.69 -31.95 -12.58
C SER A 57 -20.90 -31.82 -11.67
N LEU A 58 -20.68 -31.31 -10.46
CA LEU A 58 -21.77 -31.01 -9.54
C LEU A 58 -22.63 -29.89 -10.13
N ASN A 59 -23.93 -30.14 -10.27
CA ASN A 59 -24.89 -29.11 -10.66
C ASN A 59 -25.17 -28.22 -9.45
N GLN A 60 -24.33 -27.21 -9.25
CA GLN A 60 -24.56 -26.22 -8.21
C GLN A 60 -25.59 -25.21 -8.72
N GLN A 61 -26.74 -25.15 -8.06
CA GLN A 61 -27.68 -24.06 -8.26
C GLN A 61 -27.23 -22.90 -7.39
N VAL A 62 -26.84 -21.80 -8.03
CA VAL A 62 -26.49 -20.57 -7.34
C VAL A 62 -27.78 -19.82 -7.06
N ASP A 63 -28.03 -19.50 -5.79
CA ASP A 63 -29.08 -18.55 -5.43
C ASP A 63 -28.59 -17.15 -5.79
N TYR A 64 -29.11 -16.64 -6.91
CA TYR A 64 -28.75 -15.33 -7.43
C TYR A 64 -29.24 -14.20 -6.52
N GLU A 65 -30.31 -14.39 -5.74
CA GLU A 65 -30.81 -13.37 -4.82
C GLU A 65 -29.85 -13.19 -3.63
N GLU A 66 -29.41 -14.31 -3.05
CA GLU A 66 -28.43 -14.27 -1.96
C GLU A 66 -27.07 -13.73 -2.42
N LEU A 67 -26.63 -14.11 -3.62
CA LEU A 67 -25.38 -13.62 -4.19
C LEU A 67 -25.43 -12.11 -4.47
N CYS A 68 -26.53 -11.62 -5.06
CA CYS A 68 -26.73 -10.19 -5.30
C CYS A 68 -26.75 -9.40 -3.99
N ARG A 69 -27.44 -9.90 -2.96
CA ARG A 69 -27.50 -9.28 -1.63
C ARG A 69 -26.10 -9.21 -1.00
N ALA A 70 -25.34 -10.30 -1.04
CA ALA A 70 -23.98 -10.33 -0.50
C ALA A 70 -23.03 -9.37 -1.24
N LEU A 71 -23.16 -9.26 -2.57
CA LEU A 71 -22.38 -8.32 -3.38
C LEU A 71 -22.75 -6.87 -3.10
N GLN A 72 -24.04 -6.57 -2.94
CA GLN A 72 -24.51 -5.24 -2.55
C GLN A 72 -23.94 -4.84 -1.18
N GLU A 73 -23.99 -5.73 -0.19
CA GLU A 73 -23.45 -5.46 1.14
C GLU A 73 -21.93 -5.21 1.11
N GLN A 74 -21.19 -5.91 0.25
CA GLN A 74 -19.75 -5.66 0.06
C GLN A 74 -19.47 -4.30 -0.60
N LEU A 75 -20.30 -3.89 -1.57
CA LEU A 75 -20.19 -2.58 -2.20
C LEU A 75 -20.48 -1.48 -1.19
N ASP A 76 -21.57 -1.60 -0.42
CA ASP A 76 -21.96 -0.62 0.59
C ASP A 76 -20.83 -0.42 1.63
N ARG A 77 -20.26 -1.52 2.14
CA ARG A 77 -19.12 -1.44 3.08
C ARG A 77 -17.90 -0.75 2.46
N ARG A 78 -17.58 -1.07 1.21
CA ARG A 78 -16.46 -0.41 0.52
C ARG A 78 -16.71 1.08 0.28
N GLU A 79 -17.94 1.45 -0.04
CA GLU A 79 -18.31 2.85 -0.20
C GLU A 79 -18.19 3.62 1.13
N GLU A 80 -18.63 3.01 2.25
CA GLU A 80 -18.44 3.59 3.59
C GLU A 80 -16.95 3.77 3.95
N ASP A 81 -16.12 2.76 3.69
CA ASP A 81 -14.68 2.84 3.93
C ASP A 81 -14.02 3.93 3.07
N HIS A 82 -14.41 4.04 1.79
CA HIS A 82 -13.93 5.10 0.91
C HIS A 82 -14.35 6.49 1.39
N GLN A 83 -15.58 6.65 1.88
CA GLN A 83 -16.03 7.93 2.45
C GLN A 83 -15.23 8.29 3.70
N ARG A 84 -14.97 7.33 4.60
CA ARG A 84 -14.14 7.53 5.79
C ARG A 84 -12.72 7.95 5.43
N LEU A 85 -12.07 7.22 4.53
CA LEU A 85 -10.73 7.56 4.04
C LEU A 85 -10.70 8.93 3.35
N GLY A 86 -11.78 9.31 2.65
CA GLY A 86 -11.93 10.65 2.07
C GLY A 86 -11.95 11.76 3.13
N ILE A 87 -12.67 11.54 4.24
CA ILE A 87 -12.71 12.48 5.37
C ILE A 87 -11.34 12.56 6.06
N ASP A 88 -10.71 11.42 6.32
CA ASP A 88 -9.39 11.37 6.97
C ASP A 88 -8.32 12.06 6.12
N LYS A 89 -8.36 11.86 4.80
CA LYS A 89 -7.49 12.56 3.85
C LYS A 89 -7.69 14.07 3.92
N ALA A 90 -8.93 14.55 3.90
CA ALA A 90 -9.22 15.98 3.99
C ALA A 90 -8.73 16.59 5.33
N ASN A 91 -8.89 15.86 6.44
CA ASN A 91 -8.38 16.27 7.74
C ASN A 91 -6.84 16.36 7.76
N LEU A 92 -6.16 15.38 7.16
CA LEU A 92 -4.70 15.37 7.03
C LEU A 92 -4.19 16.50 6.13
N GLU A 93 -4.87 16.79 5.02
CA GLU A 93 -4.55 17.92 4.13
C GLU A 93 -4.67 19.24 4.88
N LYS A 94 -5.72 19.43 5.68
CA LYS A 94 -5.87 20.62 6.52
C LYS A 94 -4.77 20.75 7.58
N GLN A 95 -4.44 19.66 8.27
CA GLN A 95 -3.34 19.66 9.24
C GLN A 95 -1.98 19.97 8.59
N LEU A 96 -1.76 19.54 7.36
CA LEU A 96 -0.56 19.83 6.61
C LEU A 96 -0.48 21.32 6.25
N GLU A 97 -1.59 21.92 5.83
CA GLU A 97 -1.69 23.35 5.53
C GLU A 97 -1.42 24.19 6.78
N GLU A 98 -2.08 23.88 7.90
CA GLU A 98 -1.86 24.55 9.19
C GLU A 98 -0.39 24.44 9.66
N ALA A 99 0.23 23.27 9.48
CA ALA A 99 1.64 23.07 9.82
C ALA A 99 2.60 23.86 8.90
N ASN A 100 2.28 23.99 7.61
CA ASN A 100 3.08 24.77 6.67
C ASN A 100 3.01 26.27 6.99
N ASP A 101 1.83 26.79 7.32
CA ASP A 101 1.65 28.19 7.73
C ASP A 101 2.43 28.51 9.00
N ALA A 102 2.39 27.60 9.99
CA ALA A 102 3.18 27.76 11.22
C ALA A 102 4.70 27.78 10.95
N VAL A 103 5.18 26.96 10.00
CA VAL A 103 6.59 26.95 9.60
C VAL A 103 6.99 28.24 8.89
N GLU A 104 6.13 28.79 8.02
CA GLU A 104 6.35 30.09 7.38
C GLU A 104 6.46 31.22 8.43
N GLN A 105 5.55 31.28 9.38
CA GLN A 105 5.58 32.29 10.46
C GLN A 105 6.87 32.20 11.29
N LEU A 106 7.27 30.98 11.69
CA LEU A 106 8.51 30.77 12.43
C LEU A 106 9.75 31.15 11.61
N LYS A 107 9.75 30.92 10.29
CA LYS A 107 10.84 31.36 9.40
C LYS A 107 10.92 32.88 9.34
N GLU A 108 9.78 33.57 9.25
CA GLU A 108 9.76 35.04 9.28
C GLU A 108 10.29 35.58 10.60
N GLU A 109 9.83 35.05 11.73
CA GLU A 109 10.31 35.45 13.06
C GLU A 109 11.82 35.21 13.21
N ALA A 110 12.32 34.06 12.76
CA ALA A 110 13.74 33.76 12.74
C ALA A 110 14.54 34.73 11.86
N SER A 111 13.98 35.15 10.71
CA SER A 111 14.61 36.13 9.81
C SER A 111 14.69 37.53 10.43
N ARG A 112 13.63 37.95 11.14
CA ARG A 112 13.57 39.24 11.86
C ARG A 112 14.56 39.26 13.02
N ALA A 113 14.59 38.18 13.82
CA ALA A 113 15.55 38.03 14.91
C ALA A 113 17.00 38.08 14.39
N LYS A 114 17.28 37.40 13.26
CA LYS A 114 18.60 37.42 12.63
C LYS A 114 19.02 38.83 12.16
N ALA A 115 18.11 39.59 11.54
CA ALA A 115 18.37 40.95 11.09
C ALA A 115 18.61 41.91 12.28
N MET A 116 17.84 41.76 13.37
CA MET A 116 18.01 42.54 14.59
C MET A 116 19.38 42.28 15.25
N LEU A 117 19.82 41.02 15.24
CA LEU A 117 21.12 40.62 15.78
C LEU A 117 22.28 41.19 14.92
N GLN A 118 22.15 41.17 13.60
CA GLN A 118 23.12 41.82 12.69
C GLN A 118 23.21 43.33 12.90
N ALA A 119 22.07 44.01 13.04
CA ALA A 119 22.05 45.46 13.32
C ALA A 119 22.69 45.81 14.68
N ALA A 120 22.47 44.97 15.70
CA ALA A 120 23.12 45.12 17.00
C ALA A 120 24.64 44.92 16.93
N GLU A 121 25.12 43.93 16.16
CA GLU A 121 26.55 43.70 15.91
C GLU A 121 27.22 44.88 15.19
N GLU A 122 26.56 45.45 14.17
CA GLU A 122 27.05 46.61 13.43
C GLU A 122 27.04 47.89 14.27
N GLY A 123 25.99 48.10 15.07
CA GLY A 123 25.88 49.21 16.02
C GLY A 123 26.97 49.16 17.10
N TYR A 124 27.29 47.96 17.59
CA TYR A 124 28.39 47.77 18.52
C TYR A 124 29.75 48.08 17.89
N LYS A 125 30.00 47.58 16.67
CA LYS A 125 31.26 47.80 15.93
C LYS A 125 31.52 49.28 15.62
N THR A 126 30.48 50.02 15.22
CA THR A 126 30.57 51.47 14.96
C THR A 126 30.82 52.27 16.23
N SER A 127 30.15 51.91 17.35
CA SER A 127 30.41 52.53 18.65
C SER A 127 31.84 52.28 19.15
N LEU A 128 32.37 51.07 18.94
CA LEU A 128 33.75 50.70 19.29
C LEU A 128 34.79 51.48 18.46
N GLN A 129 34.52 51.66 17.16
CA GLN A 129 35.36 52.50 16.28
C GLN A 129 35.31 53.99 16.66
N ALA A 130 34.15 54.51 17.07
CA ALA A 130 34.00 55.89 17.54
C ALA A 130 34.75 56.14 18.86
N ILE A 131 34.75 55.17 19.78
CA ILE A 131 35.54 55.24 21.03
C ILE A 131 37.04 55.20 20.72
N GLN A 132 37.48 54.33 19.79
CA GLN A 132 38.89 54.26 19.37
C GLN A 132 39.39 55.55 18.68
N SER A 133 38.53 56.21 17.91
CA SER A 133 38.88 57.48 17.24
C SER A 133 38.77 58.70 18.16
N ALA A 134 37.98 58.63 19.23
CA ALA A 134 37.95 59.64 20.29
C ALA A 134 39.13 59.53 21.29
N SER A 135 39.83 58.39 21.32
CA SER A 135 41.02 58.12 22.16
C SER A 135 42.32 58.80 21.67
N GLY A 136 42.24 59.75 20.74
CA GLY A 136 43.40 60.42 20.14
C GLY A 136 44.08 61.50 21.01
N GLY A 137 43.90 61.49 22.34
CA GLY A 137 44.54 62.44 23.25
C GLY A 137 45.07 61.75 24.52
N ASP A 138 46.38 61.86 24.75
CA ASP A 138 47.09 61.40 25.95
C ASP A 138 46.59 62.16 27.19
N ASP A 139 45.62 61.60 27.92
CA ASP A 139 45.28 61.99 29.29
C ASP A 139 45.25 60.75 30.20
N PRO A 140 45.97 60.72 31.34
CA PRO A 140 46.07 59.53 32.21
C PRO A 140 44.74 59.09 32.86
N GLY A 141 43.71 59.94 32.82
CA GLY A 141 42.34 59.58 33.22
C GLY A 141 41.62 58.70 32.18
N GLY A 142 42.01 58.80 30.91
CA GLY A 142 41.42 58.07 29.79
C GLY A 142 41.71 56.58 29.83
N GLU A 143 42.92 56.17 30.24
CA GLU A 143 43.32 54.75 30.30
C GLU A 143 42.46 53.94 31.30
N ARG A 144 42.07 54.52 32.44
CA ARG A 144 41.15 53.86 33.38
C ARG A 144 39.72 53.76 32.86
N ALA A 145 39.26 54.77 32.12
CA ALA A 145 37.95 54.74 31.48
C ALA A 145 37.91 53.73 30.32
N ILE A 146 38.98 53.66 29.51
CA ILE A 146 39.15 52.68 28.44
C ILE A 146 39.22 51.26 29.01
N ALA A 147 40.01 51.02 30.06
CA ALA A 147 40.07 49.70 30.71
C ALA A 147 38.71 49.27 31.32
N ALA A 148 37.96 50.21 31.90
CA ALA A 148 36.62 49.93 32.40
C ALA A 148 35.63 49.58 31.27
N ILE A 149 35.65 50.34 30.18
CA ILE A 149 34.85 50.09 28.97
C ILE A 149 35.24 48.76 28.31
N GLU A 150 36.53 48.45 28.22
CA GLU A 150 37.02 47.17 27.70
C GLU A 150 36.58 45.98 28.56
N SER A 151 36.53 46.14 29.88
CA SER A 151 36.01 45.09 30.77
C SER A 151 34.51 44.86 30.60
N VAL A 152 33.72 45.94 30.39
CA VAL A 152 32.28 45.85 30.12
C VAL A 152 32.04 45.25 28.74
N ASN A 153 32.84 45.66 27.74
CA ASN A 153 32.84 45.11 26.39
C ASN A 153 33.25 43.63 26.33
N ALA A 154 34.14 43.18 27.22
CA ALA A 154 34.50 41.78 27.34
C ALA A 154 33.35 40.97 27.94
N LYS A 155 32.71 41.46 29.02
CA LYS A 155 31.53 40.82 29.63
C LYS A 155 30.36 40.74 28.65
N TRP A 156 30.09 41.80 27.91
CA TRP A 156 29.04 41.82 26.88
C TRP A 156 29.34 40.85 25.73
N ARG A 157 30.60 40.73 25.31
CA ARG A 157 31.00 39.73 24.30
C ARG A 157 30.76 38.31 24.80
N GLU A 158 31.10 38.03 26.05
CA GLU A 158 30.87 36.71 26.67
C GLU A 158 29.37 36.40 26.82
N GLU A 159 28.54 37.37 27.21
CA GLU A 159 27.09 37.22 27.27
C GLU A 159 26.47 37.01 25.87
N MET A 160 26.94 37.74 24.86
CA MET A 160 26.48 37.59 23.47
C MET A 160 26.94 36.27 22.85
N GLU A 161 28.10 35.76 23.23
CA GLU A 161 28.59 34.45 22.81
C GLU A 161 27.74 33.34 23.44
N LYS A 162 27.44 33.43 24.74
CA LYS A 162 26.50 32.51 25.40
C LYS A 162 25.12 32.51 24.76
N LEU A 163 24.52 33.68 24.52
CA LEU A 163 23.18 33.77 23.92
C LEU A 163 23.17 33.22 22.48
N ARG A 164 24.27 33.41 21.73
CA ARG A 164 24.42 32.87 20.38
C ARG A 164 24.58 31.36 20.39
N ASP A 165 25.29 30.81 21.36
CA ASP A 165 25.44 29.36 21.54
C ASP A 165 24.14 28.70 22.02
N GLU A 166 23.37 29.37 22.89
CA GLU A 166 22.03 28.96 23.30
C GLU A 166 21.08 28.90 22.09
N HIS A 167 20.98 29.97 21.29
CA HIS A 167 20.16 29.95 20.07
C HIS A 167 20.65 28.96 19.02
N ARG A 168 21.97 28.75 18.89
CA ARG A 168 22.51 27.69 18.03
C ARG A 168 22.10 26.30 18.52
N ALA A 169 22.11 26.06 19.83
CA ALA A 169 21.68 24.80 20.41
C ALA A 169 20.17 24.58 20.20
N GLU A 170 19.34 25.59 20.45
CA GLU A 170 17.88 25.52 20.22
C GLU A 170 17.55 25.25 18.74
N THR A 171 18.21 25.94 17.81
CA THR A 171 17.98 25.73 16.38
C THR A 171 18.49 24.37 15.89
N ALA A 172 19.59 23.86 16.45
CA ALA A 172 20.07 22.50 16.19
C ALA A 172 19.09 21.44 16.71
N GLU A 173 18.53 21.64 17.91
CA GLU A 173 17.54 20.73 18.50
C GLU A 173 16.24 20.71 17.66
N LEU A 174 15.73 21.88 17.28
CA LEU A 174 14.55 21.98 16.41
C LEU A 174 14.79 21.31 15.05
N ARG A 175 15.97 21.51 14.45
CA ARG A 175 16.35 20.84 13.21
C ARG A 175 16.38 19.31 13.39
N GLY A 176 16.97 18.81 14.48
CA GLY A 176 16.99 17.38 14.79
C GLY A 176 15.60 16.78 14.92
N ARG A 177 14.69 17.44 15.65
CA ARG A 177 13.28 16.99 15.77
C ARG A 177 12.55 16.92 14.43
N LEU A 178 12.81 17.88 13.52
CA LEU A 178 12.25 17.87 12.17
C LEU A 178 12.82 16.73 11.32
N GLU A 179 14.13 16.48 11.42
CA GLU A 179 14.80 15.37 10.73
C GLU A 179 14.27 14.01 11.20
N ASP A 180 14.10 13.82 12.51
CA ASP A 180 13.51 12.60 13.10
C ASP A 180 12.08 12.39 12.62
N ARG A 181 11.26 13.45 12.59
CA ARG A 181 9.89 13.38 12.09
C ARG A 181 9.85 13.06 10.59
N ALA A 182 10.75 13.66 9.80
CA ALA A 182 10.88 13.36 8.37
C ALA A 182 11.32 11.90 8.13
N LEU A 183 12.25 11.37 8.93
CA LEU A 183 12.66 9.97 8.92
C LEU A 183 11.50 9.03 9.26
N ALA A 184 10.71 9.37 10.29
CA ALA A 184 9.52 8.60 10.66
C ALA A 184 8.47 8.55 9.53
N TYR A 185 8.22 9.68 8.86
CA TYR A 185 7.34 9.72 7.69
C TYR A 185 7.87 8.88 6.52
N LYS A 186 9.16 8.96 6.21
CA LYS A 186 9.79 8.12 5.18
C LYS A 186 9.65 6.63 5.51
N ALA A 187 9.88 6.24 6.76
CA ALA A 187 9.71 4.86 7.21
C ALA A 187 8.25 4.40 7.14
N ALA A 188 7.29 5.27 7.47
CA ALA A 188 5.86 4.95 7.35
C ALA A 188 5.43 4.78 5.88
N ALA A 189 5.89 5.67 4.99
CA ALA A 189 5.66 5.55 3.55
C ALA A 189 6.25 4.25 2.99
N HIS A 190 7.50 3.93 3.35
CA HIS A 190 8.14 2.68 2.92
C HIS A 190 7.38 1.44 3.41
N ARG A 191 6.89 1.44 4.66
CA ARG A 191 6.06 0.34 5.17
C ARG A 191 4.73 0.22 4.40
N SER A 192 4.11 1.35 4.08
CA SER A 192 2.91 1.36 3.25
C SER A 192 3.18 0.80 1.86
N ASP A 193 4.26 1.21 1.20
CA ASP A 193 4.65 0.71 -0.12
C ASP A 193 4.95 -0.80 -0.09
N GLN A 194 5.60 -1.29 0.97
CA GLN A 194 5.83 -2.72 1.16
C GLN A 194 4.51 -3.50 1.29
N ALA A 195 3.59 -3.01 2.13
CA ALA A 195 2.28 -3.64 2.29
C ALA A 195 1.48 -3.66 0.97
N TRP A 196 1.56 -2.58 0.18
CA TRP A 196 0.95 -2.53 -1.16
C TRP A 196 1.54 -3.58 -2.10
N ASN A 197 2.87 -3.70 -2.13
CA ASN A 197 3.54 -4.69 -2.99
C ASN A 197 3.23 -6.12 -2.57
N GLU A 198 3.12 -6.39 -1.26
CA GLU A 198 2.70 -7.70 -0.74
C GLU A 198 1.27 -8.04 -1.17
N ALA A 199 0.33 -7.10 -1.01
CA ALA A 199 -1.05 -7.29 -1.44
C ALA A 199 -1.17 -7.50 -2.96
N ASP A 200 -0.41 -6.76 -3.77
CA ASP A 200 -0.39 -6.92 -5.23
C ASP A 200 0.19 -8.29 -5.64
N LEU A 201 1.22 -8.75 -4.93
CA LEU A 201 1.80 -10.07 -5.14
C LEU A 201 0.80 -11.19 -4.81
N GLU A 202 0.10 -11.09 -3.68
CA GLU A 202 -0.96 -12.05 -3.30
C GLU A 202 -2.06 -12.11 -4.37
N LEU A 203 -2.54 -10.95 -4.82
CA LEU A 203 -3.58 -10.86 -5.82
C LEU A 203 -3.14 -11.42 -7.18
N SER A 204 -1.86 -11.23 -7.54
CA SER A 204 -1.26 -11.84 -8.72
C SER A 204 -1.18 -13.37 -8.60
N GLN A 205 -0.78 -13.89 -7.44
CA GLN A 205 -0.74 -15.33 -7.17
C GLN A 205 -2.13 -15.96 -7.25
N GLU A 206 -3.14 -15.33 -6.66
CA GLU A 206 -4.54 -15.78 -6.76
C GLU A 206 -5.00 -15.81 -8.22
N ARG A 207 -4.71 -14.76 -8.99
CA ARG A 207 -5.03 -14.68 -10.42
C ARG A 207 -4.35 -15.80 -11.20
N GLU A 208 -3.08 -16.06 -10.96
CA GLU A 208 -2.36 -17.17 -11.60
C GLU A 208 -2.95 -18.53 -11.21
N GLY A 209 -3.31 -18.73 -9.94
CA GLY A 209 -3.98 -19.93 -9.44
C GLY A 209 -5.32 -20.17 -10.14
N HIS A 210 -6.14 -19.12 -10.29
CA HIS A 210 -7.39 -19.20 -11.04
C HIS A 210 -7.17 -19.54 -12.52
N LEU A 211 -6.16 -18.94 -13.16
CA LEU A 211 -5.82 -19.25 -14.55
C LEU A 211 -5.33 -20.69 -14.72
N GLN A 212 -4.55 -21.21 -13.77
CA GLN A 212 -4.12 -22.61 -13.76
C GLN A 212 -5.31 -23.55 -13.61
N ALA A 213 -6.20 -23.31 -12.63
CA ALA A 213 -7.41 -24.10 -12.46
C ALA A 213 -8.29 -24.10 -13.74
N LEU A 214 -8.42 -22.95 -14.40
CA LEU A 214 -9.12 -22.86 -15.70
C LEU A 214 -8.42 -23.66 -16.80
N ARG A 215 -7.09 -23.67 -16.85
CA ARG A 215 -6.32 -24.49 -17.80
C ARG A 215 -6.51 -25.98 -17.53
N GLU A 216 -6.48 -26.40 -16.28
CA GLU A 216 -6.73 -27.78 -15.87
C GLU A 216 -8.14 -28.24 -16.23
N LEU A 217 -9.15 -27.40 -15.97
CA LEU A 217 -10.54 -27.68 -16.37
C LEU A 217 -10.67 -27.79 -17.89
N ARG A 218 -9.99 -26.92 -18.67
CA ARG A 218 -9.96 -27.01 -20.14
C ARG A 218 -9.26 -28.28 -20.63
N ALA A 219 -8.13 -28.65 -20.02
CA ALA A 219 -7.38 -29.86 -20.35
C ALA A 219 -8.18 -31.12 -20.03
N CYS A 220 -8.83 -31.16 -18.86
CA CYS A 220 -9.78 -32.19 -18.49
C CYS A 220 -10.90 -32.29 -19.53
N ARG A 221 -11.51 -31.16 -19.90
CA ARG A 221 -12.57 -31.14 -20.93
C ARG A 221 -12.10 -31.64 -22.30
N ALA A 222 -10.84 -31.42 -22.66
CA ALA A 222 -10.25 -31.88 -23.93
C ALA A 222 -9.83 -33.36 -23.90
N ALA A 223 -9.61 -33.93 -22.71
CA ALA A 223 -9.21 -35.34 -22.51
C ALA A 223 -10.40 -36.31 -22.43
N LEU A 224 -11.62 -35.78 -22.39
CA LEU A 224 -12.87 -36.49 -22.63
C LEU A 224 -13.24 -36.54 -24.10
#